data_AF-A0A3T1AKH0-F1
#
_entry.id   AF-A0A3T1AKH0-F1
#
_cell.length_a   1.000
_cell.length_b   1.000
_cell.length_c   1.000
_cell.angle_alpha   90.00
_cell.angle_beta   90.00
_cell.angle_gamma   90.00
#
_symmetry.space_group_name_H-M   'P 1'
#
loop_
_entity.id
_entity.type
_entity.pdbx_description
1 polymer ?
#
loop_
_entity_poly.entity_id
_entity_poly.type
_entity_poly.pdbx_seq_one_letter_code
_entity_poly.pdbx_strand_id
1 'polypeptide(L)'
;MVQVRLRWPAIITAAVLVTAAVPTFSAEAATRAACPRTTGVIYGTTGDDTITGTSGNDVICGGAGNDVIRGNGGVDTIYGGPGNDKVVRRRVA
;
A
#
# COMPACT_ATOMS: atom_id res chain seq x y z
N MET A 1 -7.37 49.05 -27.70
CA MET A 1 -7.44 47.81 -28.51
C MET A 1 -6.10 47.68 -29.23
N VAL A 2 -5.13 46.95 -28.64
CA VAL A 2 -3.74 46.92 -29.15
C VAL A 2 -3.35 45.47 -29.46
N GLN A 3 -2.76 45.30 -30.64
CA GLN A 3 -2.65 44.07 -31.41
C GLN A 3 -1.76 43.00 -30.75
N VAL A 4 -2.28 41.77 -30.75
CA VAL A 4 -1.60 40.52 -30.40
C VAL A 4 -0.72 40.08 -31.58
N ARG A 5 0.59 39.96 -31.37
CA ARG A 5 1.48 39.27 -32.32
C ARG A 5 2.00 37.99 -31.68
N LEU A 6 1.30 36.89 -31.90
CA LEU A 6 1.83 35.55 -31.61
C LEU A 6 2.60 35.08 -32.86
N ARG A 7 3.93 34.99 -32.71
CA ARG A 7 4.82 34.44 -33.74
C ARG A 7 4.86 32.92 -33.56
N TRP A 8 4.32 32.23 -34.56
CA TRP A 8 4.29 30.76 -34.71
C TRP A 8 5.74 30.19 -34.72
N PRO A 9 5.90 28.87 -34.48
CA PRO A 9 5.65 27.95 -35.59
C PRO A 9 4.47 27.03 -35.35
N ALA A 10 3.72 26.89 -36.44
CA ALA A 10 2.97 25.73 -36.89
C ALA A 10 2.15 24.91 -35.87
N ILE A 11 0.83 25.12 -35.98
CA ILE A 11 -0.22 24.10 -36.11
C ILE A 11 -0.67 23.48 -34.78
N ILE A 12 -1.67 24.12 -34.15
CA ILE A 12 -2.61 23.41 -33.30
C ILE A 12 -3.88 23.20 -34.12
N THR A 13 -3.88 22.12 -34.90
CA THR A 13 -5.12 21.45 -35.28
C THR A 13 -5.58 20.65 -34.06
N ALA A 14 -6.88 20.73 -33.77
CA ALA A 14 -7.62 19.99 -32.75
C ALA A 14 -7.48 20.49 -31.30
N ALA A 15 -8.59 21.07 -30.81
CA ALA A 15 -9.08 21.03 -29.45
C ALA A 15 -8.02 20.87 -28.34
N VAL A 16 -7.54 21.99 -27.80
CA VAL A 16 -6.78 22.01 -26.55
C VAL A 16 -7.76 21.67 -25.41
N LEU A 17 -7.87 20.38 -25.10
CA LEU A 17 -8.45 19.90 -23.86
C LEU A 17 -7.59 20.44 -22.71
N VAL A 18 -8.26 21.06 -21.75
CA VAL A 18 -7.70 21.51 -20.47
C VAL A 18 -6.87 20.37 -19.87
N THR A 19 -5.54 20.48 -19.89
CA THR A 19 -4.66 19.54 -19.18
C THR A 19 -3.68 20.31 -18.29
N ALA A 20 -4.26 21.04 -17.34
CA ALA A 20 -3.57 21.47 -16.15
C ALA A 20 -4.20 20.76 -14.94
N ALA A 21 -4.09 19.44 -14.94
CA ALA A 21 -4.09 18.67 -13.70
C ALA A 21 -2.66 18.13 -13.59
N VAL A 22 -1.95 18.62 -12.59
CA VAL A 22 -0.75 18.01 -12.01
C VAL A 22 -0.68 16.50 -12.28
N PRO A 23 0.47 15.92 -12.65
CA PRO A 23 0.64 14.50 -12.44
C PRO A 23 0.53 14.29 -10.93
N THR A 24 -0.66 13.93 -10.46
CA THR A 24 -0.79 13.36 -9.14
C THR A 24 0.01 12.07 -9.22
N PHE A 25 1.24 12.12 -8.72
CA PHE A 25 2.10 10.98 -8.51
C PHE A 25 1.23 9.84 -7.97
N SER A 26 1.00 8.85 -8.82
CA SER A 26 0.32 7.58 -8.57
C SER A 26 -0.47 7.52 -7.25
N ALA A 27 -1.70 8.03 -7.27
CA ALA A 27 -2.71 7.65 -6.28
C ALA A 27 -3.29 6.26 -6.57
N GLU A 28 -2.64 5.43 -7.39
CA GLU A 28 -3.04 4.05 -7.68
C GLU A 28 -2.60 3.08 -6.58
N ALA A 29 -1.94 3.55 -5.51
CA ALA A 29 -1.39 2.70 -4.44
C ALA A 29 -1.91 2.98 -3.02
N ALA A 30 -2.93 3.83 -2.81
CA ALA A 30 -3.50 4.05 -1.47
C ALA A 30 -4.68 3.13 -1.11
N THR A 31 -5.17 2.30 -2.03
CA THR A 31 -6.18 1.25 -1.75
C THR A 31 -5.60 -0.16 -1.69
N ARG A 32 -4.28 -0.29 -1.85
CA ARG A 32 -3.56 -1.46 -1.38
C ARG A 32 -3.31 -1.24 0.10
N ALA A 33 -4.33 -1.45 0.94
CA ALA A 33 -4.05 -1.84 2.31
C ALA A 33 -2.94 -2.88 2.22
N ALA A 34 -1.80 -2.64 2.89
CA ALA A 34 -0.63 -3.51 2.77
C ALA A 34 -1.03 -5.00 2.92
N CYS A 35 -2.08 -5.23 3.71
CA CYS A 35 -2.84 -6.45 3.83
C CYS A 35 -3.81 -6.77 2.67
N PRO A 36 -3.72 -7.95 2.01
CA PRO A 36 -4.69 -8.38 1.02
C PRO A 36 -6.05 -8.68 1.68
N ARG A 37 -7.16 -8.23 1.07
CA ARG A 37 -8.53 -8.47 1.55
C ARG A 37 -9.09 -9.83 1.15
N THR A 38 -8.36 -10.89 1.48
CA THR A 38 -8.72 -12.27 1.12
C THR A 38 -9.18 -13.05 2.36
N THR A 39 -10.03 -14.05 2.17
CA THR A 39 -10.41 -15.01 3.23
C THR A 39 -9.20 -15.86 3.61
N GLY A 40 -8.94 -16.04 4.91
CA GLY A 40 -7.73 -16.71 5.41
C GLY A 40 -6.60 -15.74 5.78
N VAL A 41 -6.91 -14.45 5.86
CA VAL A 41 -5.99 -13.42 6.35
C VAL A 41 -6.33 -13.11 7.80
N ILE A 42 -5.30 -13.06 8.64
CA ILE A 42 -5.42 -12.71 10.05
C ILE A 42 -5.18 -11.21 10.19
N TYR A 43 -6.16 -10.49 10.74
CA TYR A 43 -6.08 -9.05 10.97
C TYR A 43 -6.02 -8.76 12.46
N GLY A 44 -5.05 -7.94 12.84
CA GLY A 44 -5.06 -7.21 14.10
C GLY A 44 -5.84 -5.91 13.97
N THR A 45 -5.59 -5.01 14.90
CA THR A 45 -6.37 -3.80 15.17
C THR A 45 -5.47 -2.57 15.07
N THR A 46 -5.86 -1.47 15.73
CA THR A 46 -5.04 -0.25 15.83
C THR A 46 -4.31 -0.14 17.16
N GLY A 47 -4.29 -1.21 17.96
CA GLY A 47 -3.58 -1.29 19.24
C GLY A 47 -2.45 -2.32 19.19
N ASP A 48 -1.76 -2.51 20.31
CA ASP A 48 -0.70 -3.50 20.41
C ASP A 48 -1.29 -4.92 20.42
N ASP A 49 -1.16 -5.65 19.30
CA ASP A 49 -1.77 -6.96 19.13
C ASP A 49 -0.77 -8.12 19.27
N THR A 50 -1.24 -9.25 19.80
CA THR A 50 -0.48 -10.51 19.75
C THR A 50 -1.16 -11.47 18.79
N ILE A 51 -0.56 -11.63 17.61
CA ILE A 51 -1.11 -12.44 16.54
C ILE A 51 -0.32 -13.74 16.39
N THR A 52 -1.03 -14.86 16.29
CA THR A 52 -0.44 -16.17 16.13
C THR A 52 -1.06 -16.87 14.92
N GLY A 53 -0.23 -17.11 13.91
CA GLY A 53 -0.53 -17.89 12.72
C GLY A 53 -0.57 -19.39 13.00
N THR A 54 -0.84 -20.13 11.94
CA THR A 54 -0.98 -21.58 11.90
C THR A 54 0.36 -22.23 11.51
N SER A 55 0.37 -23.53 11.24
CA SER A 55 1.55 -24.19 10.66
C SER A 55 1.63 -24.07 9.13
N GLY A 56 0.60 -23.48 8.50
CA GLY A 56 0.47 -23.33 7.05
C GLY A 56 1.09 -22.03 6.54
N ASN A 57 0.77 -21.67 5.29
CA ASN A 57 1.17 -20.38 4.73
C ASN A 57 0.11 -19.35 5.12
N ASP A 58 0.44 -18.46 6.06
CA ASP A 58 -0.52 -17.46 6.52
C ASP A 58 -0.27 -16.08 5.91
N VAL A 59 -1.34 -15.31 5.81
CA VAL A 59 -1.25 -13.87 5.60
C VAL A 59 -1.67 -13.19 6.88
N ILE A 60 -0.78 -12.40 7.47
CA ILE A 60 -1.01 -11.74 8.76
C ILE A 60 -0.80 -10.25 8.64
N CYS A 61 -1.68 -9.47 9.25
CA CYS A 61 -1.69 -8.02 9.20
C CYS A 61 -1.84 -7.48 10.61
N GLY A 62 -0.76 -6.93 11.18
CA GLY A 62 -0.70 -6.38 12.53
C GLY A 62 -1.65 -5.19 12.70
N GLY A 63 -1.51 -4.22 11.81
CA GLY A 63 -2.33 -3.02 11.84
C GLY A 63 -1.49 -1.87 12.38
N ALA A 64 -2.07 -1.01 13.22
CA ALA A 64 -1.28 0.04 13.87
C ALA A 64 -1.00 -0.39 15.31
N GLY A 65 0.17 -0.08 15.86
CA GLY A 65 0.55 -0.52 17.20
C GLY A 65 1.89 -1.26 17.21
N ASN A 66 2.34 -1.67 18.38
CA ASN A 66 3.55 -2.49 18.53
C ASN A 66 3.14 -3.97 18.61
N ASP A 67 3.10 -4.63 17.45
CA ASP A 67 2.53 -5.96 17.37
C ASP A 67 3.54 -7.07 17.65
N VAL A 68 3.09 -8.21 18.18
CA VAL A 68 3.87 -9.44 18.30
C VAL A 68 3.25 -10.50 17.42
N ILE A 69 3.91 -10.81 16.30
CA ILE A 69 3.38 -11.70 15.28
C ILE A 69 4.20 -13.01 15.24
N ARG A 70 3.53 -14.15 15.45
CA ARG A 70 4.13 -15.49 15.38
C ARG A 70 3.60 -16.24 14.17
N GLY A 71 4.48 -16.54 13.21
CA GLY A 71 4.09 -17.28 12.00
C GLY A 71 3.86 -18.78 12.22
N ASN A 72 4.47 -19.39 13.25
CA ASN A 72 4.35 -20.81 13.63
C ASN A 72 4.70 -21.90 12.58
N GLY A 73 4.90 -21.57 11.31
CA GLY A 73 5.34 -22.51 10.28
C GLY A 73 5.10 -21.95 8.88
N GLY A 74 5.35 -22.76 7.85
CA GLY A 74 5.05 -22.37 6.47
C GLY A 74 5.77 -21.13 5.94
N VAL A 75 5.28 -20.65 4.80
CA VAL A 75 5.75 -19.44 4.12
C VAL A 75 4.73 -18.33 4.35
N ASP A 76 4.98 -17.52 5.38
CA ASP A 76 4.08 -16.45 5.79
C ASP A 76 4.34 -15.13 5.07
N THR A 77 3.25 -14.43 4.77
CA THR A 77 3.27 -13.03 4.35
C THR A 77 2.77 -12.16 5.50
N ILE A 78 3.66 -11.38 6.11
CA ILE A 78 3.35 -10.61 7.32
C ILE A 78 3.50 -9.12 7.03
N TYR A 79 2.44 -8.37 7.31
CA TYR A 79 2.37 -6.92 7.25
C TYR A 79 2.23 -6.39 8.68
N GLY A 80 3.32 -5.94 9.29
CA GLY A 80 3.27 -5.33 10.63
C GLY A 80 2.38 -4.09 10.64
N GLY A 81 2.65 -3.17 9.72
CA GLY A 81 1.95 -1.89 9.65
C GLY A 81 2.72 -0.82 10.45
N PRO A 82 2.10 0.33 10.78
CA PRO A 82 2.78 1.37 11.54
C PRO A 82 2.96 1.02 13.01
N GLY A 83 4.22 0.94 13.46
CA GLY A 83 4.62 0.77 14.86
C GLY A 83 5.89 -0.09 14.98
N ASN A 84 6.27 -0.49 16.20
CA ASN A 84 7.44 -1.34 16.41
C ASN A 84 7.02 -2.80 16.56
N ASP A 85 6.99 -3.51 15.43
CA ASP A 85 6.52 -4.89 15.40
C ASP A 85 7.63 -5.91 15.65
N LYS A 86 7.29 -6.97 16.36
CA LYS A 86 8.16 -8.13 16.62
C LYS A 86 7.59 -9.35 15.93
N VAL A 87 8.23 -9.74 14.83
CA VAL A 87 7.91 -10.96 14.09
C VAL A 87 8.80 -12.12 14.53
N VAL A 88 8.20 -13.18 15.06
CA VAL A 88 8.89 -14.40 15.45
C VAL A 88 8.58 -15.49 14.43
N ARG A 89 9.61 -15.90 13.69
CA ARG A 89 9.58 -17.11 12.87
C ARG A 89 10.16 -18.26 13.68
N ARG A 90 9.46 -19.40 13.71
CA ARG A 90 10.04 -20.63 14.28
C ARG A 90 11.19 -21.05 13.36
N ARG A 91 12.44 -20.88 13.81
CA ARG A 91 13.58 -21.54 13.17
C ARG A 91 13.40 -23.03 13.43
N VAL A 92 13.05 -23.77 12.38
CA VAL A 92 13.11 -25.23 12.43
C VAL A 92 14.60 -25.56 12.51
N ALA A 93 15.01 -26.18 13.62
CA ALA A 93 16.36 -26.68 13.83
C ALA A 93 16.58 -27.98 13.05
#